data_AF-A0AA37CYB6-F1
#
_entry.id   AF-A0AA37CYB6-F1
#
_cell.length_a   1.000
_cell.length_b   1.000
_cell.length_c   1.000
_cell.angle_alpha   90.00
_cell.angle_beta   90.00
_cell.angle_gamma   90.00
#
_symmetry.space_group_name_H-M   'P 1'
#
loop_
_entity.id
_entity.type
_entity.pdbx_description
1 polymer ?
#
loop_
_entity_poly.entity_id
_entity_poly.type
_entity_poly.pdbx_seq_one_letter_code
_entity_poly.pdbx_strand_id
1 'polypeptide(L)' 'MERVTIEIDRADLPTHTDDEFEEWVRFCVGYQADIDSTNPLSDMDMTAQSVLVG' A
#
# COMPACT_ATOMS: atom_id res chain seq x y z
N MET A 1 0.47 2.20 -21.38
CA MET A 1 0.77 1.62 -20.07
C MET A 1 0.85 2.79 -19.10
N GLU A 2 -0.13 2.92 -18.23
CA GLU A 2 -0.15 3.97 -17.20
C GLU A 2 0.74 3.49 -16.03
N ARG A 3 1.67 4.34 -15.60
CA ARG A 3 2.55 4.07 -14.46
C ARG A 3 1.99 4.85 -13.27
N VAL A 4 1.44 4.13 -12.31
CA VAL A 4 0.99 4.72 -11.03
C VAL A 4 2.17 4.66 -10.07
N THR A 5 2.63 5.82 -9.62
CA THR A 5 3.63 5.92 -8.54
C THR A 5 2.86 6.23 -7.26
N ILE A 6 2.95 5.35 -6.28
CA ILE A 6 2.37 5.57 -4.95
C ILE A 6 3.51 5.96 -4.03
N GLU A 7 3.51 7.22 -3.58
CA GLU A 7 4.44 7.71 -2.57
C GLU A 7 3.85 7.38 -1.20
N ILE A 8 4.50 6.49 -0.46
CA ILE A 8 4.11 6.11 0.90
C ILE A 8 5.23 6.50 1.83
N ASP A 9 4.91 7.30 2.86
CA ASP A 9 5.86 7.58 3.93
C ASP A 9 5.89 6.39 4.90
N ARG A 10 6.99 5.64 4.86
CA ARG A 10 7.15 4.42 5.67
C ARG A 10 7.20 4.73 7.17
N ALA A 11 7.41 5.98 7.59
CA ALA A 11 7.42 6.38 8.99
C ALA A 11 6.01 6.62 9.56
N ASP A 12 5.02 6.86 8.71
CA ASP A 12 3.61 6.98 9.11
C ASP A 12 2.92 5.60 9.23
N LEU A 13 3.56 4.56 8.69
CA LEU A 13 3.05 3.20 8.76
C LEU A 13 3.32 2.56 10.14
N PRO A 14 2.39 1.75 10.67
CA PRO A 14 2.64 0.93 11.85
C PRO A 14 3.81 -0.02 11.59
N THR A 15 4.48 -0.48 12.65
CA THR A 15 5.62 -1.40 12.51
C THR A 15 5.21 -2.64 11.74
N HIS A 16 5.88 -2.88 10.62
CA HIS A 16 5.60 -3.95 9.67
C HIS A 16 6.92 -4.52 9.14
N THR A 17 6.86 -5.75 8.63
CA THR A 17 7.94 -6.40 7.89
C THR A 17 7.91 -6.01 6.40
N ASP A 18 9.02 -6.21 5.69
CA ASP A 18 9.07 -5.94 4.25
C ASP A 18 8.08 -6.83 3.46
N ASP A 19 7.86 -8.08 3.88
CA ASP A 19 6.85 -8.98 3.28
C ASP A 19 5.43 -8.44 3.48
N GLU A 20 5.09 -7.99 4.68
CA GLU A 20 3.78 -7.37 4.98
C GLU A 20 3.56 -6.09 4.16
N PHE A 21 4.59 -5.29 3.96
CA PHE A 21 4.51 -4.10 3.12
C PHE A 21 4.26 -4.46 1.65
N GLU A 22 4.93 -5.49 1.14
CA GLU A 22 4.73 -5.92 -0.25
C GLU A 22 3.32 -6.46 -0.49
N GLU A 23 2.77 -7.24 0.44
CA GLU A 23 1.39 -7.71 0.38
C GLU A 23 0.39 -6.55 0.39
N TRP A 24 0.62 -5.56 1.24
CA TRP A 24 -0.22 -4.36 1.29
C TRP A 24 -0.16 -3.54 0.02
N VAL A 25 1.03 -3.31 -0.55
CA VAL A 25 1.16 -2.63 -1.84
C VAL A 25 0.43 -3.38 -2.95
N ARG A 26 0.56 -4.72 -3.01
CA ARG A 26 -0.14 -5.56 -3.98
C ARG A 26 -1.66 -5.47 -3.83
N PHE A 27 -2.17 -5.45 -2.61
CA PHE A 27 -3.58 -5.21 -2.32
C PHE A 27 -4.01 -3.83 -2.83
N CYS A 28 -3.27 -2.78 -2.50
CA CYS A 28 -3.63 -1.41 -2.86
C CYS A 28 -3.59 -1.11 -4.36
N VAL A 29 -2.69 -1.74 -5.13
CA VAL A 29 -2.68 -1.61 -6.60
C VAL A 29 -3.70 -2.56 -7.27
N GLY A 30 -4.48 -3.31 -6.49
CA GLY A 30 -5.48 -4.26 -7.00
C GLY A 30 -4.88 -5.53 -7.62
N TYR A 31 -3.60 -5.81 -7.38
CA TYR A 31 -2.97 -7.09 -7.77
C TYR A 31 -3.38 -8.24 -6.84
N GLN A 32 -3.79 -7.92 -5.60
CA GLN A 32 -4.33 -8.87 -4.62
C GLN A 32 -5.71 -8.40 -4.19
N ALA A 33 -6.67 -9.33 -4.10
CA ALA A 33 -8.06 -9.00 -3.73
C ALA A 33 -8.24 -8.82 -2.22
N ASP A 34 -7.31 -9.34 -1.42
CA ASP A 34 -7.36 -9.37 0.03
C ASP A 34 -5.92 -9.33 0.57
N ILE A 35 -5.75 -8.94 1.81
CA ILE A 35 -4.46 -8.93 2.52
C ILE A 35 -4.64 -9.69 3.81
N ASP A 36 -3.60 -10.40 4.26
CA ASP A 36 -3.68 -11.16 5.49
C ASP A 36 -4.12 -10.26 6.66
N SER A 37 -5.16 -10.67 7.38
CA SER A 37 -5.72 -9.91 8.52
C SER A 37 -4.76 -9.74 9.70
N THR A 38 -3.66 -10.49 9.74
CA THR A 38 -2.58 -10.32 10.73
C THR A 38 -1.61 -9.22 10.36
N ASN A 39 -1.63 -8.79 9.08
CA ASN A 39 -0.81 -7.69 8.61
C ASN A 39 -1.30 -6.38 9.24
N PRO A 40 -0.44 -5.63 9.96
CA PRO A 40 -0.81 -4.38 10.62
C PRO A 40 -1.21 -3.28 9.64
N LEU A 41 -0.93 -3.46 8.34
CA LEU A 41 -1.32 -2.56 7.27
C LEU A 41 -2.70 -2.90 6.66
N SER A 42 -3.30 -4.05 7.03
CA SER A 42 -4.59 -4.48 6.47
C SER A 42 -5.76 -3.53 6.75
N ASP A 43 -5.73 -2.86 7.89
CA ASP A 43 -6.74 -1.89 8.34
C ASP A 43 -6.40 -0.45 7.92
N MET A 44 -5.24 -0.23 7.29
CA MET A 44 -4.82 1.09 6.83
C MET A 44 -5.57 1.45 5.55
N ASP A 45 -6.45 2.45 5.67
CA ASP A 45 -7.09 3.08 4.51
C ASP A 45 -6.01 3.85 3.74
N MET A 46 -5.58 3.30 2.59
CA MET A 46 -4.65 4.01 1.73
C MET A 46 -5.42 5.17 1.10
N THR A 47 -5.28 6.36 1.66
CA THR A 47 -5.67 7.59 0.97
C THR A 47 -4.72 7.77 -0.21
N ALA A 48 -5.02 7.11 -1.33
CA ALA A 48 -4.25 7.19 -2.56
C ALA A 48 -4.33 8.64 -3.08
N GLN A 49 -3.37 9.48 -2.66
CA GLN A 49 -3.21 10.81 -3.23
C GLN A 49 -2.69 10.61 -4.65
N SER A 50 -3.60 10.71 -5.62
CA SER A 50 -3.26 10.71 -7.04
C SER A 50 -2.52 12.02 -7.34
N VAL A 51 -1.20 12.02 -7.19
CA VAL A 51 -0.38 13.14 -7.63
C VAL A 51 -0.34 13.09 -9.15
N LEU A 52 -1.10 14.00 -9.77
CA LEU A 52 -1.11 14.19 -11.21
C LEU A 52 0.25 14.79 -11.60
N VAL A 53 1.19 13.94 -12.01
CA VAL A 53 2.48 14.38 -12.53
C VAL A 53 2.22 14.98 -13.92
N GLY A 54 2.13 16.31 -13.98
CA GLY A 54 2.03 17.11 -15.21
C GLY A 54 3.38 17.40 -15.85
#